data_AF-A0A510TBQ8-F1
#
_entry.id   AF-A0A510TBQ8-F1
#
_cell.length_a   1.000
_cell.length_b   1.000
_cell.length_c   1.000
_cell.angle_alpha   90.00
_cell.angle_beta   90.00
_cell.angle_gamma   90.00
#
_symmetry.space_group_name_H-M   'P 1'
#
loop_
_entity.id
_entity.type
_entity.pdbx_description
1 polymer ?
#
loop_
_entity_poly.entity_id
_entity_poly.type
_entity_poly.pdbx_seq_one_letter_code
_entity_poly.pdbx_strand_id
1 'polypeptide(L)'
;MLPPHISHSSRETLERCARAYFLTRMTRAPQMPAMWLVGGSAVHEATEHYDLMSIVGNEDPSRENIGRIWEAYFDTQLSAARAKGVKR
;
A
#
# COMPACT_ATOMS: atom_id res chain seq x y z
N MET A 1 13.71 19.06 -16.19
CA MET A 1 13.47 19.62 -14.85
C MET A 1 13.17 18.46 -13.92
N LEU A 2 14.00 18.19 -12.91
CA LEU A 2 13.70 17.22 -11.85
C LEU A 2 12.92 17.92 -10.73
N PRO A 3 11.95 17.25 -10.08
CA PRO A 3 11.26 17.84 -8.93
C PRO A 3 12.24 18.09 -7.77
N PRO A 4 12.02 19.15 -6.97
CA PRO A 4 12.92 19.51 -5.85
C PRO A 4 12.96 18.44 -4.75
N HIS A 5 11.89 17.65 -4.63
CA HIS A 5 11.82 16.50 -3.73
C HIS A 5 11.37 15.27 -4.52
N ILE A 6 12.15 14.19 -4.44
CA ILE A 6 11.86 12.91 -5.06
C ILE A 6 11.96 11.80 -4.00
N SER A 7 10.95 10.93 -3.93
CA SER A 7 11.02 9.76 -3.04
C SER A 7 12.10 8.79 -3.51
N HIS A 8 12.67 8.00 -2.58
CA HIS A 8 13.66 6.97 -2.93
C HIS A 8 13.17 6.03 -4.03
N SER A 9 11.96 5.48 -3.89
CA SER A 9 11.34 4.61 -4.90
C SER A 9 11.12 5.28 -6.27
N SER A 10 10.88 6.60 -6.26
CA SER A 10 10.72 7.38 -7.49
C SER A 10 12.07 7.63 -8.17
N ARG A 11 13.13 7.88 -7.40
CA ARG A 11 14.50 8.02 -7.90
C ARG A 11 15.00 6.71 -8.49
N GLU A 12 14.83 5.60 -7.78
CA GLU A 12 15.17 4.27 -8.29
C GLU A 12 14.44 3.94 -9.59
N THR A 13 13.15 4.29 -9.69
CA THR A 13 12.40 4.10 -10.94
C THR A 13 12.98 4.92 -12.09
N LEU A 14 13.39 6.17 -11.83
CA LEU A 14 14.02 7.05 -12.82
C LEU A 14 15.38 6.53 -13.27
N GLU A 15 16.23 6.13 -12.32
CA GLU A 15 17.56 5.56 -12.58
C GLU A 15 17.46 4.24 -13.37
N ARG A 16 16.47 3.40 -13.07
CA ARG A 16 16.22 2.15 -13.80
C ARG A 16 15.63 2.38 -15.19
N CYS A 17 14.64 3.27 -15.32
CA CYS A 17 13.99 3.58 -16.60
C CYS A 17 13.24 4.93 -16.55
N ALA A 18 13.81 5.94 -17.20
CA ALA A 18 13.21 7.28 -17.27
C ALA A 18 11.82 7.31 -17.93
N ARG A 19 11.57 6.45 -18.92
CA ARG A 19 10.24 6.37 -19.57
C ARG A 19 9.19 5.80 -18.62
N ALA A 20 9.52 4.81 -17.81
CA ALA A 20 8.63 4.26 -16.80
C ALA A 20 8.28 5.32 -15.74
N TYR A 21 9.28 6.09 -15.29
CA TYR A 21 9.06 7.23 -14.39
C TYR A 21 8.11 8.27 -15.02
N PHE A 22 8.33 8.67 -16.27
CA PHE A 22 7.47 9.61 -16.98
C PHE A 22 6.02 9.13 -17.07
N LEU A 23 5.81 7.87 -17.43
CA LEU A 23 4.47 7.28 -17.56
C LEU A 23 3.76 7.19 -16.22
N THR A 24 4.44 6.71 -15.18
CA THR A 24 3.83 6.45 -13.88
C THR A 24 3.69 7.70 -13.00
N ARG A 25 4.66 8.62 -13.04
CA ARG A 25 4.72 9.78 -12.12
C ARG A 25 4.32 11.12 -12.76
N MET A 26 4.63 11.35 -14.03
CA MET A 26 4.30 12.63 -14.70
C MET A 26 2.94 12.59 -15.39
N THR A 27 2.69 11.57 -16.22
CA THR A 27 1.44 11.46 -17.00
C THR A 27 0.35 10.65 -16.30
N ARG A 28 0.68 9.94 -15.22
CA ARG A 28 -0.25 9.10 -14.44
C ARG A 28 -1.02 8.12 -15.32
N ALA A 29 -0.30 7.49 -16.26
CA ALA A 29 -0.85 6.50 -17.16
C ALA A 29 -1.61 5.41 -16.36
N PRO A 30 -2.73 4.87 -16.87
CA PRO A 30 -3.46 3.81 -16.20
C PRO A 30 -2.55 2.64 -15.81
N GLN A 31 -2.65 2.19 -14.56
CA GLN A 31 -1.98 1.01 -14.03
C GLN A 31 -3.00 0.13 -13.34
N MET A 32 -2.95 -1.17 -13.58
CA MET A 32 -3.66 -2.14 -12.75
C MET A 32 -2.79 -2.47 -11.54
N PRO A 33 -3.24 -2.18 -10.31
CA PRO A 33 -2.48 -2.58 -9.14
C PRO A 33 -2.46 -4.10 -9.07
N ALA A 34 -1.29 -4.66 -8.79
CA ALA A 34 -1.18 -6.09 -8.55
C ALA A 34 -1.78 -6.46 -7.18
N MET A 35 -2.37 -7.66 -7.08
CA MET A 35 -3.05 -8.12 -5.86
C MET A 35 -2.15 -8.12 -4.62
N TRP A 36 -0.86 -8.41 -4.78
CA TRP A 36 0.09 -8.39 -3.66
C TRP A 36 0.33 -7.00 -3.08
N LEU A 37 0.06 -5.91 -3.82
CA LEU A 37 0.12 -4.55 -3.25
C LEU A 37 -1.01 -4.34 -2.23
N VAL A 38 -2.20 -4.86 -2.51
CA VAL A 38 -3.34 -4.85 -1.57
C VAL A 38 -3.01 -5.71 -0.35
N GLY A 39 -2.46 -6.90 -0.57
CA GLY A 39 -2.03 -7.80 0.50
C GLY A 39 -0.98 -7.17 1.41
N GLY A 40 0.06 -6.57 0.84
CA GLY A 40 1.15 -5.93 1.58
C GLY A 40 0.66 -4.71 2.38
N SER A 41 -0.18 -3.87 1.78
CA SER A 41 -0.78 -2.74 2.50
C SER A 41 -1.70 -3.20 3.64
N ALA A 42 -2.42 -4.33 3.51
CA ALA A 42 -3.19 -4.89 4.61
C ALA A 42 -2.30 -5.42 5.75
N VAL A 43 -1.13 -6.00 5.43
CA VAL A 43 -0.14 -6.40 6.44
C VAL A 43 0.34 -5.19 7.24
N HIS A 44 0.71 -4.11 6.56
CA HIS A 44 1.16 -2.88 7.23
C HIS A 44 0.13 -2.34 8.24
N GLU A 45 -1.13 -2.23 7.81
CA GLU A 45 -2.22 -1.75 8.68
C GLU A 45 -2.46 -2.68 9.87
N ALA A 46 -2.43 -4.00 9.66
CA ALA A 46 -2.60 -4.97 10.73
C ALA A 46 -1.46 -4.90 11.75
N THR A 47 -0.20 -4.73 11.29
CA THR A 47 0.95 -4.58 12.17
C THR A 47 0.95 -3.24 12.91
N GLU A 48 0.57 -2.15 12.24
CA GLU A 48 0.45 -0.83 12.87
C GLU A 48 -0.65 -0.85 13.94
N HIS A 49 -1.79 -1.50 13.66
CA HIS A 49 -2.83 -1.70 14.65
C HIS A 49 -2.34 -2.47 15.87
N TYR A 50 -1.59 -3.56 15.66
CA TYR A 50 -0.99 -4.33 16.75
C TYR A 50 0.01 -3.49 17.56
N ASP A 51 0.89 -2.75 16.90
CA ASP A 51 1.88 -1.89 17.55
C ASP A 51 1.20 -0.80 18.40
N LEU A 52 0.14 -0.18 17.87
CA LEU A 52 -0.66 0.79 18.60
C LEU A 52 -1.33 0.19 19.84
N MET A 53 -1.90 -1.01 19.73
CA MET A 53 -2.52 -1.72 20.86
C MET A 53 -1.49 -2.11 21.94
N SER A 54 -0.30 -2.54 21.51
CA SER A 54 0.83 -2.83 22.39
C SER A 54 1.30 -1.58 23.15
N ILE A 55 1.36 -0.42 22.47
CA ILE A 55 1.74 0.85 23.13
C ILE A 55 0.75 1.26 24.21
N VAL A 56 -0.55 0.98 24.04
CA VAL A 56 -1.58 1.31 25.05
C VAL A 56 -1.85 0.19 26.07
N GLY A 57 -1.11 -0.93 26.01
CA GLY A 57 -1.24 -2.05 26.95
C GLY A 57 -2.55 -2.84 26.79
N ASN A 58 -3.12 -2.84 25.58
CA ASN A 58 -4.36 -3.53 25.23
C ASN A 58 -4.12 -4.56 24.11
N GLU A 59 -2.88 -5.04 23.97
CA GLU A 59 -2.54 -6.09 23.03
C GLU A 59 -3.24 -7.41 23.41
N ASP A 60 -3.78 -8.10 22.41
CA ASP A 60 -4.25 -9.47 22.57
C ASP A 60 -3.05 -10.42 22.51
N PRO A 61 -2.67 -11.10 23.61
CA PRO A 61 -1.48 -11.95 23.65
C PRO A 61 -1.65 -13.25 22.84
N SER A 62 -2.87 -13.59 22.40
CA SER A 62 -3.14 -14.87 21.72
C SER A 62 -2.72 -14.93 20.25
N ARG A 63 -2.38 -13.81 19.60
CA ARG A 63 -2.11 -13.69 18.14
C ARG A 63 -3.25 -14.14 17.21
N GLU A 64 -4.33 -14.75 17.73
CA GLU A 64 -5.46 -15.25 16.94
C GLU A 64 -6.25 -14.12 16.26
N ASN A 65 -6.27 -12.94 16.89
CA ASN A 65 -7.00 -11.78 16.38
C ASN A 65 -6.31 -11.08 15.20
N ILE A 66 -4.98 -11.17 15.08
CA ILE A 66 -4.20 -10.44 14.06
C ILE A 66 -4.57 -10.91 12.64
N GLY A 67 -4.80 -12.22 12.45
CA GLY A 67 -5.21 -12.76 11.15
C GLY A 67 -6.55 -12.19 10.69
N ARG A 68 -7.53 -12.09 11.59
CA ARG A 68 -8.86 -11.53 11.29
C ARG A 68 -8.79 -10.03 11.02
N ILE A 69 -7.95 -9.31 11.75
CA ILE A 69 -7.70 -7.88 11.51
C ILE A 69 -7.10 -7.68 10.11
N TRP A 70 -6.14 -8.52 9.72
CA TRP A 70 -5.59 -8.51 8.37
C TRP A 70 -6.65 -8.80 7.31
N GLU A 71 -7.48 -9.83 7.48
CA GLU A 71 -8.57 -10.15 6.55
C GLU A 71 -9.51 -8.95 6.36
N ALA A 72 -9.90 -8.29 7.46
CA ALA A 72 -10.75 -7.09 7.41
C ALA A 72 -10.10 -5.92 6.64
N TYR A 73 -8.81 -5.66 6.87
CA TYR A 73 -8.08 -4.64 6.11
C TYR A 73 -7.91 -5.03 4.64
N PHE A 74 -7.63 -6.30 4.37
CA PHE A 74 -7.47 -6.81 3.01
C PHE A 74 -8.76 -6.62 2.19
N ASP A 75 -9.90 -7.02 2.74
CA ASP A 75 -11.20 -6.86 2.07
C ASP A 75 -11.54 -5.37 1.83
N THR A 76 -11.25 -4.52 2.83
CA THR A 76 -11.45 -3.07 2.70
C THR A 76 -10.60 -2.50 1.57
N GLN A 77 -9.31 -2.84 1.51
CA GLN A 77 -8.42 -2.35 0.47
C GLN A 77 -8.71 -2.94 -0.91
N LEU A 78 -9.13 -4.22 -0.97
CA LEU A 78 -9.53 -4.88 -2.19
C LEU A 78 -10.79 -4.24 -2.79
N SER A 79 -11.78 -3.92 -1.95
CA SER A 79 -12.99 -3.23 -2.38
C SER A 79 -12.66 -1.83 -2.94
N ALA A 80 -11.76 -1.09 -2.29
CA ALA A 80 -11.30 0.22 -2.75
C ALA A 80 -10.51 0.13 -4.07
N ALA A 81 -9.66 -0.90 -4.22
CA ALA A 81 -8.93 -1.16 -5.46
C ALA A 81 -9.88 -1.49 -6.63
N ARG A 82 -10.90 -2.32 -6.38
CA ARG A 82 -11.95 -2.65 -7.36
C ARG A 82 -12.76 -1.42 -7.74
N ALA A 83 -13.19 -0.60 -6.78
CA ALA A 83 -13.93 0.63 -7.06
C ALA A 83 -13.14 1.63 -7.92
N LYS A 84 -11.82 1.74 -7.71
CA LYS A 84 -10.92 2.53 -8.55
C LYS A 84 -10.76 1.93 -9.96
N GLY A 85 -10.87 0.61 -10.10
CA GLY A 85 -10.90 -0.09 -11.39
C GLY A 85 -12.22 0.08 -12.16
N VAL A 86 -13.36 0.20 -11.46
CA VAL A 86 -14.70 0.36 -12.05
C VAL A 86 -15.01 1.80 -12.50
N LYS A 87 -14.37 2.83 -11.89
CA LYS A 87 -14.55 4.25 -12.26
C LYS A 87 -13.77 4.67 -13.53
N ARG A 88 -13.51 3.76 -14.46
CA ARG A 88 -12.80 4.04 -15.72
C ARG A 88 -13.51 3.41 -16.90
#